data_AF-A0A928HR37-F1
#
_entry.id   AF-A0A928HR37-F1
#
_cell.length_a   1.000
_cell.length_b   1.000
_cell.length_c   1.000
_cell.angle_alpha   90.00
_cell.angle_beta   90.00
_cell.angle_gamma   90.00
#
_symmetry.space_group_name_H-M   'P 1'
#
loop_
_entity.id
_entity.type
_entity.pdbx_description
1 polymer ?
#
loop_
_entity_poly.entity_id
_entity_poly.type
_entity_poly.pdbx_seq_one_letter_code
_entity_poly.pdbx_strand_id
1 'polypeptide(L)'
;MIPKDWEMTTYIFIMLAVIIVLLVAVLMRKPVVDISALREDNARLRERLAERLGALSQNAIELKNISGDIANFKNILMGNKQARGTFGERQLEDLVADIMPPETYAFQSVLETGVRPDCIIRLPYPPGDMIIDSKFPLESYNRMMTDSTDIMARKQFELDVRKHIDDIGAKYIIPGRTAESAMMFIASESIFETLHREFPDTIEYAGRKKVFIVSPSTLWATLNTIRAVLSDIKIKRVAAKIKKELELLLTDLGRLNERATKVNQHFAMAQTDIEQLQTSIGKITPRAEKLRAMDFGEE
;
A
#
# COMPACT_ATOMS: atom_id res chain seq x y z
N MET A 1 -0.44 -34.63 -33.02
CA MET A 1 0.47 -34.55 -31.86
C MET A 1 0.95 -33.12 -31.76
N ILE A 2 0.40 -32.37 -30.81
CA ILE A 2 0.63 -30.95 -30.54
C ILE A 2 1.47 -30.92 -29.25
N PRO A 3 2.77 -30.52 -29.29
CA PRO A 3 3.66 -30.44 -28.13
C PRO A 3 3.05 -29.79 -26.88
N LYS A 4 3.27 -30.43 -25.73
CA LYS A 4 2.70 -30.10 -24.42
C LYS A 4 3.30 -28.83 -23.78
N ASP A 5 4.28 -28.23 -24.44
CA ASP A 5 5.12 -27.13 -23.94
C ASP A 5 4.43 -25.76 -24.07
N TRP A 6 3.31 -25.74 -24.80
CA TRP A 6 2.54 -24.53 -25.10
C TRP A 6 1.54 -24.19 -24.01
N GLU A 7 1.14 -25.14 -23.14
CA GLU A 7 0.17 -24.84 -22.09
C GLU A 7 0.79 -24.02 -20.96
N MET A 8 2.01 -24.36 -20.51
CA MET A 8 2.67 -23.67 -19.39
C MET A 8 3.06 -22.22 -19.73
N THR A 9 3.55 -21.99 -20.94
CA THR A 9 3.82 -20.65 -21.45
C THR A 9 2.52 -19.85 -21.55
N THR A 10 1.44 -20.47 -22.01
CA THR A 10 0.11 -19.84 -22.05
C THR A 10 -0.41 -19.50 -20.65
N TYR A 11 -0.22 -20.36 -19.64
CA TYR A 11 -0.60 -20.07 -18.25
C TYR A 11 0.21 -18.93 -17.64
N ILE A 12 1.51 -18.85 -17.90
CA ILE A 12 2.35 -17.72 -17.46
C ILE A 12 1.89 -16.43 -18.12
N PHE A 13 1.60 -16.45 -19.43
CA PHE A 13 1.06 -15.29 -20.14
C PHE A 13 -0.33 -14.89 -19.62
N ILE A 14 -1.21 -15.84 -19.29
CA ILE A 14 -2.53 -15.57 -18.72
C ILE A 14 -2.39 -15.00 -17.30
N MET A 15 -1.53 -15.56 -16.45
CA MET A 15 -1.24 -15.03 -15.12
C MET A 15 -0.65 -13.62 -15.19
N LEU A 16 0.30 -13.39 -16.09
CA LEU A 16 0.90 -12.08 -16.31
C LEU A 16 -0.15 -11.09 -16.83
N ALA A 17 -1.02 -11.52 -17.75
CA ALA A 17 -2.12 -10.72 -18.27
C ALA A 17 -3.16 -10.40 -17.19
N VAL A 18 -3.51 -11.35 -16.31
CA VAL A 18 -4.42 -11.13 -15.19
C VAL A 18 -3.83 -10.17 -14.17
N ILE A 19 -2.53 -10.30 -13.85
CA ILE A 19 -1.81 -9.37 -12.97
C ILE A 19 -1.77 -7.97 -13.60
N ILE A 20 -1.46 -7.86 -14.89
CA ILE A 20 -1.46 -6.58 -15.63
C ILE A 20 -2.87 -5.98 -15.65
N VAL A 21 -3.92 -6.76 -15.89
CA VAL A 21 -5.31 -6.30 -15.91
C VAL A 21 -5.78 -5.87 -14.52
N LEU A 22 -5.44 -6.61 -13.46
CA LEU A 22 -5.70 -6.20 -12.08
C LEU A 22 -4.95 -4.92 -11.72
N LEU A 23 -3.69 -4.81 -12.12
CA LEU A 23 -2.86 -3.62 -11.89
C LEU A 23 -3.40 -2.40 -12.65
N VAL A 24 -3.85 -2.59 -13.90
CA VAL A 24 -4.53 -1.56 -14.70
C VAL A 24 -5.90 -1.21 -14.12
N ALA A 25 -6.71 -2.17 -13.67
CA ALA A 25 -8.02 -1.92 -13.07
C ALA A 25 -7.90 -1.18 -11.72
N VAL A 26 -6.87 -1.47 -10.94
CA VAL A 26 -6.52 -0.73 -9.72
C VAL A 26 -6.03 0.69 -10.07
N LEU A 27 -5.26 0.86 -11.16
CA LEU A 27 -4.86 2.18 -11.66
C LEU A 27 -6.02 3.01 -12.23
N MET A 28 -6.98 2.36 -12.88
CA MET A 28 -8.12 2.97 -13.58
C MET A 28 -9.26 3.37 -12.65
N ARG A 29 -9.28 2.92 -11.38
CA ARG A 29 -10.22 3.40 -10.37
C ARG A 29 -9.80 4.79 -9.86
N LYS A 30 -10.15 5.85 -10.60
CA LYS A 30 -10.22 7.23 -10.05
C LYS A 30 -11.55 7.91 -10.41
N PRO A 31 -12.15 8.68 -9.49
CA PRO A 31 -13.26 9.58 -9.81
C PRO A 31 -12.74 10.76 -10.63
N VAL A 32 -13.52 11.19 -11.62
CA VAL A 32 -13.22 12.30 -12.53
C VAL A 32 -13.21 13.62 -11.74
N VAL A 33 -12.05 14.27 -11.67
CA VAL A 33 -11.90 15.69 -11.29
C VAL A 33 -10.79 16.29 -12.16
N ASP A 34 -11.01 17.54 -12.58
CA ASP A 34 -10.43 18.33 -13.68
C ASP A 34 -8.96 18.05 -14.10
N ILE A 35 -8.73 17.86 -15.41
CA ILE A 35 -7.65 17.04 -15.98
C ILE A 35 -6.51 17.85 -16.64
N SER A 36 -6.66 19.16 -16.88
CA SER A 36 -5.67 19.94 -17.65
C SER A 36 -4.45 20.35 -16.82
N ALA A 37 -4.64 20.94 -15.64
CA ALA A 37 -3.53 21.42 -14.79
C ALA A 37 -2.76 20.27 -14.08
N LEU A 38 -3.44 19.16 -13.77
CA LEU A 38 -2.83 17.98 -13.14
C LEU A 38 -1.97 17.14 -14.09
N ARG A 39 -2.15 17.28 -15.40
CA ARG A 39 -1.38 16.51 -16.40
C ARG A 39 0.07 16.97 -16.52
N GLU A 40 0.31 18.27 -16.40
CA GLU A 40 1.64 18.85 -16.52
C GLU A 40 2.49 18.54 -15.27
N ASP A 41 1.89 18.62 -14.09
CA ASP A 41 2.55 18.22 -12.83
C ASP A 41 2.73 16.70 -12.73
N ASN A 42 1.78 15.89 -13.21
CA ASN A 42 1.97 14.44 -13.30
C ASN A 42 3.04 14.03 -14.32
N ALA A 43 3.21 14.77 -15.42
CA ALA A 43 4.26 14.48 -16.39
C ALA A 43 5.64 14.71 -15.76
N ARG A 44 5.83 15.84 -15.07
CA ARG A 44 7.06 16.17 -14.34
C ARG A 44 7.32 15.21 -13.17
N LEU A 45 6.27 14.79 -12.46
CA LEU A 45 6.36 13.76 -11.42
C LEU A 45 6.70 12.39 -12.01
N ARG A 46 6.12 12.01 -13.15
CA ARG A 46 6.42 10.74 -13.83
C ARG A 46 7.83 10.69 -14.37
N GLU A 47 8.35 11.81 -14.87
CA GLU A 47 9.72 11.92 -15.34
C GLU A 47 10.71 11.78 -14.17
N ARG A 48 10.48 12.49 -13.05
CA ARG A 48 11.27 12.33 -11.82
C ARG A 48 11.14 10.94 -11.19
N LEU A 49 9.96 10.31 -11.30
CA LEU A 49 9.74 8.93 -10.85
C LEU A 49 10.42 7.93 -11.77
N ALA A 50 10.40 8.13 -13.09
CA ALA A 50 11.10 7.28 -14.05
C ALA A 50 12.61 7.39 -13.89
N GLU A 51 13.13 8.59 -13.63
CA GLU A 51 14.53 8.84 -13.31
C GLU A 51 14.94 8.19 -11.99
N ARG A 52 14.12 8.31 -10.93
CA ARG A 52 14.34 7.58 -9.67
C ARG A 52 14.18 6.07 -9.80
N LEU A 53 13.25 5.59 -10.61
CA LEU A 53 13.06 4.16 -10.88
C LEU A 53 14.19 3.59 -11.73
N GLY A 54 14.77 4.38 -12.65
CA GLY A 54 15.97 4.04 -13.41
C GLY A 54 17.22 3.97 -12.53
N ALA A 55 17.39 4.93 -11.61
CA ALA A 55 18.46 4.88 -10.61
C ALA A 55 18.27 3.73 -9.61
N LEU A 56 17.03 3.44 -9.20
CA LEU A 56 16.70 2.29 -8.35
C LEU A 56 16.88 0.95 -9.08
N SER A 57 16.61 0.89 -10.40
CA SER A 57 16.86 -0.31 -11.20
C SER A 57 18.37 -0.54 -11.38
N GLN A 58 19.17 0.51 -11.50
CA GLN A 58 20.63 0.39 -11.46
C GLN A 58 21.13 -0.10 -10.10
N ASN A 59 20.58 0.37 -8.98
CA ASN A 59 20.91 -0.16 -7.64
C ASN A 59 20.42 -1.62 -7.46
N ALA A 60 19.29 -2.00 -8.07
CA ALA A 60 18.83 -3.38 -8.13
C ALA A 60 19.72 -4.26 -9.04
N ILE A 61 20.35 -3.66 -10.06
CA ILE A 61 21.36 -4.32 -10.91
C ILE A 61 22.71 -4.41 -10.19
N GLU A 62 23.07 -3.48 -9.31
CA GLU A 62 24.24 -3.62 -8.43
C GLU A 62 24.03 -4.73 -7.37
N LEU A 63 22.79 -4.93 -6.88
CA LEU A 63 22.41 -6.11 -6.10
C LEU A 63 22.49 -7.43 -6.90
N LYS A 64 22.36 -7.37 -8.23
CA LYS A 64 22.55 -8.54 -9.12
C LYS A 64 24.01 -9.04 -9.13
N ASN A 65 24.98 -8.22 -8.72
CA ASN A 65 26.37 -8.63 -8.58
C ASN A 65 26.67 -9.37 -7.25
N ILE A 66 25.69 -9.54 -6.37
CA ILE A 66 25.80 -10.49 -5.24
C ILE A 66 25.50 -11.94 -5.69
N SER A 67 24.84 -12.12 -6.84
CA SER A 67 24.58 -13.45 -7.43
C SER A 67 25.84 -14.16 -7.98
N GLY A 68 27.01 -13.51 -7.94
CA GLY A 68 28.30 -14.10 -8.33
C GLY A 68 29.03 -14.86 -7.20
N ASP A 69 28.59 -14.73 -5.94
CA ASP A 69 29.40 -15.12 -4.79
C ASP A 69 29.09 -16.54 -4.24
N ILE A 70 28.76 -17.49 -5.13
CA ILE A 70 28.55 -18.92 -4.77
C ILE A 70 29.72 -19.47 -3.94
N ALA A 71 30.93 -18.95 -4.14
CA ALA A 71 32.13 -19.34 -3.39
C ALA A 71 32.13 -18.84 -1.91
N ASN A 72 31.61 -17.64 -1.62
CA ASN A 72 31.47 -17.13 -0.26
C ASN A 72 30.24 -17.71 0.47
N PHE A 73 29.15 -17.95 -0.26
CA PHE A 73 27.94 -18.61 0.26
C PHE A 73 28.21 -20.04 0.75
N LYS A 74 29.04 -20.80 0.03
CA LYS A 74 29.39 -22.17 0.42
C LYS A 74 30.09 -22.18 1.79
N ASN A 75 31.01 -21.24 2.05
CA ASN A 75 31.83 -21.23 3.27
C ASN A 75 31.04 -20.83 4.53
N ILE A 76 30.01 -19.99 4.42
CA ILE A 76 29.17 -19.59 5.55
C ILE A 76 28.10 -20.66 5.87
N LEU A 77 27.62 -21.40 4.87
CA LEU A 77 26.47 -22.32 5.00
C LEU A 77 26.84 -23.81 5.22
N MET A 78 28.13 -24.15 5.17
CA MET A 78 28.63 -25.53 5.10
C MET A 78 28.50 -26.37 6.40
N GLY A 79 28.11 -25.79 7.55
CA GLY A 79 28.24 -26.48 8.84
C GLY A 79 26.96 -26.95 9.55
N ASN A 80 25.86 -26.20 9.53
CA ASN A 80 24.75 -26.46 10.46
C ASN A 80 23.36 -26.09 9.90
N LYS A 81 22.38 -26.98 10.06
CA LYS A 81 20.96 -26.77 9.69
C LYS A 81 20.37 -25.53 10.35
N GLN A 82 20.78 -25.22 11.58
CA GLN A 82 20.32 -24.05 12.32
C GLN A 82 20.84 -22.74 11.71
N ALA A 83 22.13 -22.68 11.36
CA ALA A 83 22.72 -21.49 10.72
C ALA A 83 22.06 -21.15 9.38
N ARG A 84 21.60 -22.17 8.64
CA ARG A 84 20.86 -21.99 7.39
C ARG A 84 19.45 -21.44 7.58
N GLY A 85 18.72 -21.94 8.59
CA GLY A 85 17.40 -21.40 8.95
C GLY A 85 17.48 -19.93 9.34
N THR A 86 18.43 -19.61 10.22
CA THR A 86 18.68 -18.23 10.65
C THR A 86 19.07 -17.30 9.51
N PHE A 87 19.82 -17.78 8.50
CA PHE A 87 20.16 -16.97 7.33
C PHE A 87 18.91 -16.63 6.49
N GLY A 88 18.05 -17.63 6.22
CA GLY A 88 16.82 -17.41 5.46
C GLY A 88 15.82 -16.52 6.19
N GLU A 89 15.73 -16.64 7.52
CA GLU A 89 14.92 -15.75 8.37
C GLU A 89 15.47 -14.32 8.36
N ARG A 90 16.79 -14.16 8.53
CA ARG A 90 17.41 -12.82 8.54
C ARG A 90 17.28 -12.10 7.21
N GLN A 91 17.44 -12.81 6.09
CA GLN A 91 17.23 -12.21 4.77
C GLN A 91 15.77 -11.75 4.57
N LEU A 92 14.80 -12.53 5.07
CA LEU A 92 13.39 -12.12 5.06
C LEU A 92 13.16 -10.88 5.93
N GLU A 93 13.73 -10.86 7.14
CA GLU A 93 13.64 -9.74 8.07
C GLU A 93 14.21 -8.45 7.46
N ASP A 94 15.42 -8.51 6.91
CA ASP A 94 16.10 -7.37 6.30
C ASP A 94 15.28 -6.82 5.11
N LEU A 95 14.75 -7.69 4.25
CA LEU A 95 13.95 -7.29 3.10
C LEU A 95 12.62 -6.63 3.49
N VAL A 96 11.93 -7.20 4.49
CA VAL A 96 10.67 -6.64 4.98
C VAL A 96 10.90 -5.32 5.70
N ALA A 97 11.94 -5.22 6.54
CA ALA A 97 12.25 -4.01 7.29
C ALA A 97 12.68 -2.84 6.40
N ASP A 98 13.38 -3.09 5.29
CA ASP A 98 13.78 -2.06 4.32
C ASP A 98 12.59 -1.48 3.54
N ILE A 99 11.63 -2.33 3.19
CA ILE A 99 10.52 -1.93 2.31
C ILE A 99 9.33 -1.43 3.11
N MET A 100 8.90 -2.18 4.12
CA MET A 100 7.62 -2.00 4.78
C MET A 100 7.72 -1.07 5.99
N PRO A 101 6.70 -0.21 6.25
CA PRO A 101 6.64 0.56 7.48
C PRO A 101 6.58 -0.36 8.71
N PRO A 102 7.27 -0.01 9.83
CA PRO A 102 7.38 -0.88 11.01
C PRO A 102 6.02 -1.21 11.67
N GLU A 103 5.00 -0.39 11.45
CA GLU A 103 3.64 -0.64 11.97
C GLU A 103 2.90 -1.75 11.22
N THR A 104 3.33 -2.06 9.99
CA THR A 104 2.61 -2.90 9.03
C THR A 104 3.11 -4.34 8.99
N TYR A 105 4.08 -4.71 9.83
CA TYR A 105 4.54 -6.09 9.94
C TYR A 105 4.85 -6.48 11.38
N ALA A 106 5.00 -7.78 11.62
CA ALA A 106 5.50 -8.34 12.87
C ALA A 106 6.29 -9.62 12.57
N PHE A 107 7.49 -9.73 13.13
CA PHE A 107 8.29 -10.94 13.06
C PHE A 107 7.99 -11.85 14.25
N GLN A 108 8.02 -13.17 14.03
CA GLN A 108 7.94 -14.20 15.07
C GLN A 108 6.76 -14.05 16.05
N SER A 109 5.67 -13.42 15.62
CA SER A 109 4.48 -13.21 16.45
C SER A 109 3.68 -14.51 16.54
N VAL A 110 3.28 -14.91 17.75
CA VAL A 110 2.45 -16.09 17.96
C VAL A 110 1.02 -15.77 17.52
N LEU A 111 0.49 -16.55 16.59
CA LEU A 111 -0.93 -16.51 16.23
C LEU A 111 -1.75 -17.11 17.39
N GLU A 112 -3.04 -16.77 17.47
CA GLU A 112 -3.94 -17.34 18.49
C GLU A 112 -4.05 -18.87 18.43
N THR A 113 -3.73 -19.46 17.27
CA THR A 113 -3.62 -20.91 17.08
C THR A 113 -2.38 -21.53 17.73
N GLY A 114 -1.50 -20.73 18.34
CA GLY A 114 -0.23 -21.17 18.94
C GLY A 114 0.91 -21.36 17.93
N VAL A 115 0.65 -21.15 16.64
CA VAL A 115 1.65 -21.25 15.58
C VAL A 115 2.40 -19.94 15.43
N ARG A 116 3.72 -20.02 15.23
CA ARG A 116 4.60 -18.87 15.05
C ARG A 116 5.13 -18.83 13.62
N PRO A 117 4.56 -17.98 12.73
CA PRO A 117 5.16 -17.69 11.44
C PRO A 117 6.42 -16.82 11.58
N ASP A 118 7.26 -16.83 10.54
CA ASP A 118 8.47 -16.03 10.49
C ASP A 118 8.14 -14.54 10.33
N CYS A 119 7.19 -14.19 9.45
CA CYS A 119 6.73 -12.83 9.25
C CYS A 119 5.22 -12.75 9.02
N ILE A 120 4.60 -11.72 9.60
CA ILE A 120 3.21 -11.34 9.39
C ILE A 120 3.20 -9.93 8.79
N ILE A 121 2.51 -9.76 7.68
CA ILE A 121 2.22 -8.44 7.08
C ILE A 121 0.78 -8.09 7.36
N ARG A 122 0.57 -7.00 8.10
CA ARG A 122 -0.74 -6.50 8.47
C ARG A 122 -1.36 -5.75 7.31
N LEU A 123 -2.43 -6.31 6.76
CA LEU A 123 -3.20 -5.71 5.68
C LEU A 123 -4.62 -5.40 6.17
N PRO A 124 -5.27 -4.34 5.65
CA PRO A 124 -6.66 -4.09 5.94
C PRO A 124 -7.53 -5.25 5.43
N TYR A 125 -8.59 -5.58 6.16
CA TYR A 125 -9.56 -6.60 5.75
C TYR A 125 -10.59 -6.01 4.78
N PRO A 126 -10.93 -6.70 3.68
CA PRO A 126 -10.26 -7.89 3.08
C PRO A 126 -8.98 -7.50 2.30
N PRO A 127 -7.91 -8.33 2.24
CA PRO A 127 -7.89 -9.77 2.58
C PRO A 127 -7.53 -10.11 4.03
N GLY A 128 -6.99 -9.18 4.82
CA GLY A 128 -6.48 -9.47 6.19
C GLY A 128 -5.01 -9.88 6.23
N ASP A 129 -4.51 -10.27 7.40
CA ASP A 129 -3.08 -10.45 7.66
C ASP A 129 -2.45 -11.52 6.75
N MET A 130 -1.39 -11.16 6.05
CA MET A 130 -0.68 -12.03 5.13
C MET A 130 0.52 -12.65 5.81
N ILE A 131 0.63 -13.97 5.75
CA ILE A 131 1.67 -14.74 6.43
C ILE A 131 2.78 -15.11 5.45
N ILE A 132 4.03 -14.94 5.88
CA ILE A 132 5.23 -15.35 5.14
C ILE A 132 6.05 -16.31 6.02
N ASP A 133 6.40 -17.45 5.44
CA ASP A 133 7.20 -18.50 6.08
C ASP A 133 8.43 -18.81 5.20
N SER A 134 9.62 -18.74 5.81
CA SER A 134 10.92 -18.94 5.17
C SER A 134 11.29 -20.42 5.16
N LYS A 135 11.65 -20.92 3.98
CA LYS A 135 12.08 -22.29 3.76
C LYS A 135 13.31 -22.34 2.86
N PHE A 136 14.24 -23.23 3.21
CA PHE A 136 15.48 -23.40 2.47
C PHE A 136 15.81 -24.88 2.28
N PRO A 137 15.25 -25.56 1.24
CA PRO A 137 15.45 -26.97 0.97
C PRO A 137 16.82 -27.25 0.31
N LEU A 138 17.89 -26.67 0.86
CA LEU A 138 19.23 -26.72 0.27
C LEU A 138 19.80 -28.14 0.22
N GLU A 139 19.49 -28.99 1.21
CA GLU A 139 20.05 -30.35 1.28
C GLU A 139 19.49 -31.25 0.17
N SER A 140 18.17 -31.29 0.00
CA SER A 140 17.54 -32.04 -1.08
C SER A 140 17.85 -31.42 -2.45
N TYR A 141 17.98 -30.09 -2.53
CA TYR A 141 18.45 -29.42 -3.75
C TYR A 141 19.88 -29.81 -4.12
N ASN A 142 20.84 -29.75 -3.18
CA ASN A 142 22.23 -30.11 -3.43
C ASN A 142 22.37 -31.57 -3.85
N ARG A 143 21.60 -32.47 -3.21
CA ARG A 143 21.58 -33.89 -3.59
C ARG A 143 21.11 -34.08 -5.02
N MET A 144 20.03 -33.40 -5.41
CA MET A 144 19.51 -33.39 -6.79
C MET A 144 20.49 -32.78 -7.79
N MET A 145 21.24 -31.75 -7.40
CA MET A 145 22.24 -31.11 -8.27
C MET A 145 23.54 -31.92 -8.41
N THR A 146 23.83 -32.81 -7.45
CA THR A 146 25.06 -33.63 -7.48
C THR A 146 25.00 -34.70 -8.57
N ASP A 147 23.82 -35.30 -8.78
CA ASP A 147 23.57 -36.24 -9.88
C ASP A 147 22.20 -35.93 -10.50
N SER A 148 22.22 -35.27 -11.66
CA SER A 148 21.00 -34.87 -12.38
C SER A 148 20.23 -36.05 -12.97
N THR A 149 20.82 -37.25 -12.98
CA THR A 149 20.17 -38.49 -13.42
C THR A 149 19.52 -39.26 -12.28
N ASP A 150 19.76 -38.87 -11.02
CA ASP A 150 19.14 -39.47 -9.84
C ASP A 150 17.66 -39.05 -9.71
N ILE A 151 16.80 -39.88 -10.28
CA ILE A 151 15.34 -39.74 -10.21
C ILE A 151 14.85 -39.76 -8.75
N MET A 152 15.52 -40.50 -7.86
CA MET A 152 15.12 -40.56 -6.45
C MET A 152 15.40 -39.25 -5.73
N ALA A 153 16.58 -38.65 -5.95
CA ALA A 153 16.91 -37.34 -5.38
C ALA A 153 15.94 -36.25 -5.86
N ARG A 154 15.61 -36.26 -7.15
CA ARG A 154 14.63 -35.35 -7.75
C ARG A 154 13.24 -35.49 -7.10
N LYS A 155 12.76 -36.72 -6.95
CA LYS A 155 11.45 -37.01 -6.32
C LYS A 155 11.44 -36.62 -4.84
N GLN A 156 12.55 -36.83 -4.13
CA GLN A 156 12.66 -36.46 -2.72
C GLN A 156 12.58 -34.93 -2.54
N PHE A 157 13.28 -34.16 -3.39
CA PHE A 157 13.18 -32.71 -3.38
C PHE A 157 11.74 -32.22 -3.61
N GLU A 158 11.03 -32.82 -4.58
CA GLU A 158 9.63 -32.50 -4.83
C GLU A 158 8.74 -32.77 -3.60
N LEU A 159 8.90 -33.94 -2.97
CA LEU A 159 8.14 -34.32 -1.78
C LEU A 159 8.40 -33.39 -0.59
N ASP A 160 9.65 -32.99 -0.38
CA ASP A 160 10.02 -32.06 0.70
C ASP A 160 9.34 -30.69 0.51
N VAL A 161 9.35 -30.17 -0.72
CA VAL A 161 8.73 -28.89 -1.05
C VAL A 161 7.21 -28.97 -0.92
N ARG A 162 6.58 -30.05 -1.41
CA ARG A 162 5.13 -30.28 -1.24
C ARG A 162 4.73 -30.36 0.23
N LYS A 163 5.53 -31.02 1.06
CA LYS A 163 5.29 -31.08 2.51
C LYS A 163 5.30 -29.69 3.13
N HIS A 164 6.24 -28.83 2.74
CA HIS A 164 6.27 -27.45 3.22
C HIS A 164 5.04 -26.65 2.76
N ILE A 165 4.62 -26.81 1.50
CA ILE A 165 3.38 -26.20 0.98
C ILE A 165 2.17 -26.62 1.82
N ASP A 166 2.04 -27.91 2.11
CA ASP A 166 0.92 -28.43 2.92
C ASP A 166 0.95 -27.93 4.36
N ASP A 167 2.13 -27.92 4.98
CA ASP A 167 2.32 -27.39 6.33
C ASP A 167 1.94 -25.91 6.40
N ILE A 168 2.38 -25.10 5.43
CA ILE A 168 2.10 -23.66 5.37
C ILE A 168 0.60 -23.41 5.15
N GLY A 169 0.00 -24.08 4.16
CA GLY A 169 -1.41 -23.93 3.85
C GLY A 169 -2.31 -24.31 5.02
N ALA A 170 -2.00 -25.41 5.72
CA ALA A 170 -2.79 -25.89 6.84
C ALA A 170 -2.66 -25.02 8.10
N LYS A 171 -1.47 -24.47 8.37
CA LYS A 171 -1.19 -23.73 9.61
C LYS A 171 -1.57 -22.25 9.53
N TYR A 172 -1.44 -21.65 8.36
CA TYR A 172 -1.45 -20.18 8.23
C TYR A 172 -2.65 -19.61 7.48
N ILE A 173 -3.43 -20.43 6.78
CA ILE A 173 -4.62 -19.98 6.05
C ILE A 173 -5.85 -20.23 6.92
N ILE A 174 -6.22 -19.22 7.71
CA ILE A 174 -7.33 -19.25 8.67
C ILE A 174 -8.45 -18.33 8.17
N PRO A 175 -9.60 -18.89 7.72
CA PRO A 175 -10.72 -18.11 7.22
C PRO A 175 -11.19 -17.02 8.20
N GLY A 176 -11.35 -15.80 7.70
CA GLY A 176 -11.82 -14.65 8.50
C GLY A 176 -10.78 -14.02 9.43
N ARG A 177 -9.53 -14.50 9.42
CA ARG A 177 -8.43 -13.93 10.22
C ARG A 177 -7.24 -13.55 9.36
N THR A 178 -6.67 -14.53 8.65
CA THR A 178 -5.56 -14.29 7.74
C THR A 178 -6.08 -14.10 6.31
N ALA A 179 -5.22 -13.61 5.45
CA ALA A 179 -5.45 -13.63 4.01
C ALA A 179 -5.79 -15.06 3.55
N GLU A 180 -6.56 -15.14 2.47
CA GLU A 180 -6.90 -16.44 1.85
C GLU A 180 -5.68 -17.16 1.27
N SER A 181 -4.51 -16.55 1.30
CA SER A 181 -3.26 -17.10 0.79
C SER A 181 -2.10 -16.81 1.73
N ALA A 182 -1.11 -17.69 1.73
CA ALA A 182 0.17 -17.52 2.41
C ALA A 182 1.34 -17.50 1.42
N MET A 183 2.49 -16.96 1.82
CA MET A 183 3.70 -16.95 1.02
C MET A 183 4.76 -17.88 1.60
N MET A 184 5.33 -18.73 0.73
CA MET A 184 6.50 -19.54 1.05
C MET A 184 7.74 -18.84 0.45
N PHE A 185 8.56 -18.25 1.32
CA PHE A 185 9.77 -17.56 0.93
C PHE A 185 10.94 -18.54 0.77
N ILE A 186 11.55 -18.56 -0.42
CA ILE A 186 12.73 -19.35 -0.72
C ILE A 186 13.92 -18.41 -0.82
N ALA A 187 14.82 -18.45 0.15
CA ALA A 187 15.98 -17.53 0.27
C ALA A 187 17.07 -17.71 -0.81
N SER A 188 16.80 -18.47 -1.88
CA SER A 188 17.71 -18.66 -3.02
C SER A 188 16.95 -18.55 -4.32
N GLU A 189 17.39 -17.61 -5.14
CA GLU A 189 16.85 -17.40 -6.50
C GLU A 189 17.05 -18.65 -7.36
N SER A 190 18.21 -19.31 -7.26
CA SER A 190 18.50 -20.53 -8.04
C SER A 190 17.55 -21.68 -7.70
N ILE A 191 17.22 -21.89 -6.41
CA ILE A 191 16.24 -22.91 -6.01
C ILE A 191 14.85 -22.56 -6.54
N PHE A 192 14.47 -21.28 -6.44
CA PHE A 192 13.19 -20.79 -6.96
C PHE A 192 13.06 -20.97 -8.48
N GLU A 193 14.10 -20.63 -9.25
CA GLU A 193 14.15 -20.80 -10.70
C GLU A 193 14.09 -22.28 -11.09
N THR A 194 14.85 -23.14 -10.42
CA THR A 194 14.78 -24.58 -10.63
C THR A 194 13.38 -25.10 -10.36
N LEU A 195 12.74 -24.71 -9.25
CA LEU A 195 11.36 -25.12 -8.95
C LEU A 195 10.38 -24.76 -10.07
N HIS A 196 10.47 -23.55 -10.60
CA HIS A 196 9.59 -23.11 -11.69
C HIS A 196 9.87 -23.80 -13.01
N ARG A 197 11.14 -24.09 -13.31
CA ARG A 197 11.56 -24.70 -14.58
C ARG A 197 11.31 -26.21 -14.61
N GLU A 198 11.54 -26.87 -13.50
CA GLU A 198 11.69 -28.32 -13.43
C GLU A 198 10.53 -29.02 -12.71
N PHE A 199 9.74 -28.30 -11.90
CA PHE A 199 8.65 -28.84 -11.08
C PHE A 199 7.34 -28.04 -11.22
N PRO A 200 6.83 -27.84 -12.44
CA PRO A 200 5.61 -27.06 -12.68
C PRO A 200 4.39 -27.61 -11.93
N ASP A 201 4.27 -28.93 -11.81
CA ASP A 201 3.18 -29.59 -11.08
C ASP A 201 3.17 -29.25 -9.58
N THR A 202 4.36 -28.98 -9.01
CA THR A 202 4.51 -28.53 -7.62
C THR A 202 4.12 -27.08 -7.46
N ILE A 203 4.44 -26.21 -8.44
CA ILE A 203 3.99 -24.82 -8.46
C ILE A 203 2.46 -24.75 -8.56
N GLU A 204 1.87 -25.55 -9.45
CA GLU A 204 0.42 -25.62 -9.60
C GLU A 204 -0.25 -26.17 -8.33
N TYR A 205 0.37 -27.17 -7.69
CA TYR A 205 -0.06 -27.68 -6.40
C TYR A 205 -0.05 -26.61 -5.31
N ALA A 206 1.01 -25.80 -5.23
CA ALA A 206 1.10 -24.66 -4.32
C ALA A 206 -0.04 -23.67 -4.54
N GLY A 207 -0.32 -23.33 -5.81
CA GLY A 207 -1.45 -22.47 -6.18
C GLY A 207 -2.81 -23.02 -5.73
N ARG A 208 -3.07 -24.33 -5.93
CA ARG A 208 -4.30 -24.98 -5.43
C ARG A 208 -4.42 -24.95 -3.90
N LYS A 209 -3.28 -25.00 -3.20
CA LYS A 209 -3.22 -24.87 -1.74
C LYS A 209 -3.22 -23.42 -1.27
N LYS A 210 -3.36 -22.46 -2.18
CA LYS A 210 -3.31 -21.01 -1.94
C LYS A 210 -1.99 -20.58 -1.26
N VAL A 211 -0.89 -21.27 -1.59
CA VAL A 211 0.47 -20.94 -1.14
C VAL A 211 1.27 -20.42 -2.33
N PHE A 212 1.71 -19.17 -2.25
CA PHE A 212 2.53 -18.55 -3.28
C PHE A 212 4.01 -18.69 -2.95
N ILE A 213 4.76 -19.35 -3.81
CA ILE A 213 6.22 -19.47 -3.66
C ILE A 213 6.85 -18.16 -4.15
N VAL A 214 7.72 -17.56 -3.34
CA VAL A 214 8.38 -16.29 -3.66
C VAL A 214 9.89 -16.36 -3.38
N SER A 215 10.69 -15.78 -4.27
CA SER A 215 12.13 -15.54 -4.09
C SER A 215 12.40 -14.15 -3.51
N PRO A 216 13.66 -13.78 -3.17
CA PRO A 216 14.00 -12.42 -2.75
C PRO A 216 13.54 -11.36 -3.76
N SER A 217 13.77 -11.60 -5.04
CA SER A 217 13.38 -10.67 -6.11
C SER A 217 11.85 -10.53 -6.21
N THR A 218 11.13 -11.66 -6.15
CA THR A 218 9.67 -11.69 -6.25
C THR A 218 8.98 -11.09 -5.02
N LEU A 219 9.53 -11.40 -3.83
CA LEU A 219 9.05 -10.85 -2.58
C LEU A 219 9.29 -9.34 -2.54
N TRP A 220 10.46 -8.86 -2.96
CA TRP A 220 10.74 -7.42 -3.06
C TRP A 220 9.69 -6.70 -3.91
N ALA A 221 9.37 -7.24 -5.09
CA ALA A 221 8.36 -6.66 -5.98
C ALA A 221 6.96 -6.67 -5.35
N THR A 222 6.61 -7.75 -4.66
CA THR A 222 5.31 -7.90 -4.01
C THR A 222 5.17 -6.97 -2.80
N LEU A 223 6.20 -6.86 -1.96
CA LEU A 223 6.24 -5.91 -0.84
C LEU A 223 6.12 -4.47 -1.31
N ASN A 224 6.82 -4.10 -2.39
CA ASN A 224 6.69 -2.77 -2.98
C ASN A 224 5.27 -2.48 -3.48
N THR A 225 4.63 -3.48 -4.08
CA THR A 225 3.24 -3.38 -4.54
C THR A 225 2.30 -3.19 -3.34
N ILE A 226 2.45 -4.00 -2.29
CA ILE A 226 1.67 -3.89 -1.05
C ILE A 226 1.86 -2.51 -0.41
N ARG A 227 3.10 -2.04 -0.30
CA ARG A 227 3.43 -0.73 0.24
C ARG A 227 2.74 0.40 -0.52
N ALA A 228 2.76 0.34 -1.85
CA ALA A 228 2.08 1.34 -2.68
C ALA A 228 0.58 1.38 -2.39
N VAL A 229 -0.06 0.21 -2.25
CA VAL A 229 -1.48 0.09 -1.91
C VAL A 229 -1.77 0.63 -0.51
N LEU A 230 -0.96 0.28 0.50
CA LEU A 230 -1.13 0.77 1.87
C LEU A 230 -0.97 2.30 1.97
N SER A 231 -0.03 2.88 1.21
CA SER A 231 0.16 4.32 1.13
C SER A 231 -1.07 5.03 0.55
N ASP A 232 -1.64 4.50 -0.54
CA ASP A 232 -2.86 5.04 -1.15
C ASP A 232 -4.06 5.02 -0.18
N ILE A 233 -4.21 3.94 0.61
CA ILE A 233 -5.26 3.84 1.64
C ILE A 233 -5.06 4.89 2.74
N LYS A 234 -3.82 5.10 3.21
CA LYS A 234 -3.51 6.12 4.22
C LYS A 234 -3.84 7.52 3.71
N ILE A 235 -3.47 7.83 2.47
CA ILE A 235 -3.77 9.12 1.83
C ILE A 235 -5.29 9.33 1.73
N LYS A 236 -6.04 8.32 1.28
CA LYS A 236 -7.52 8.39 1.20
C LYS A 236 -8.16 8.64 2.56
N ARG A 237 -7.68 8.00 3.63
CA ARG A 237 -8.21 8.21 4.99
C ARG A 237 -7.96 9.64 5.49
N VAL A 238 -6.77 10.19 5.23
CA VAL A 238 -6.43 11.57 5.58
C VAL A 238 -7.28 12.56 4.77
N ALA A 239 -7.41 12.34 3.46
CA ALA A 239 -8.24 13.18 2.60
C ALA A 239 -9.71 13.19 3.03
N ALA A 240 -10.26 12.03 3.43
CA ALA A 240 -11.63 11.94 3.96
C ALA A 240 -11.80 12.75 5.25
N LYS A 241 -10.80 12.73 6.14
CA LYS A 241 -10.80 13.54 7.37
C LYS A 241 -10.75 15.04 7.05
N ILE A 242 -9.87 15.46 6.14
CA ILE A 242 -9.77 16.86 5.70
C ILE A 242 -11.09 17.32 5.08
N LYS A 243 -11.69 16.50 4.21
CA LYS A 243 -13.00 16.82 3.60
C LYS A 243 -14.06 17.08 4.67
N LYS A 244 -14.13 16.25 5.70
CA LYS A 244 -15.08 16.41 6.80
C LYS A 244 -14.85 17.72 7.57
N GLU A 245 -13.60 18.05 7.89
CA GLU A 245 -13.27 19.32 8.56
C GLU A 245 -13.60 20.54 7.69
N LEU A 246 -13.40 20.43 6.37
CA LEU A 246 -13.75 21.50 5.43
C LEU A 246 -15.26 21.74 5.35
N GLU A 247 -16.07 20.68 5.37
CA GLU A 247 -17.55 20.78 5.40
C GLU A 247 -18.03 21.53 6.66
N LEU A 248 -17.42 21.25 7.82
CA LEU A 248 -17.71 21.98 9.06
C LEU A 248 -17.32 23.46 8.94
N LEU A 249 -16.13 23.75 8.42
CA LEU A 249 -15.64 25.12 8.23
C LEU A 249 -16.55 25.92 7.28
N LEU A 250 -16.97 25.33 6.16
CA LEU A 250 -17.89 25.98 5.22
C LEU A 250 -19.25 26.30 5.87
N THR A 251 -19.74 25.41 6.74
CA THR A 251 -20.97 25.64 7.51
C THR A 251 -20.81 26.85 8.44
N ASP A 252 -19.68 26.96 9.13
CA ASP A 252 -19.41 28.07 10.02
C ASP A 252 -19.21 29.40 9.28
N LEU A 253 -18.58 29.38 8.10
CA LEU A 253 -18.51 30.55 7.21
C LEU A 253 -19.90 31.00 6.75
N GLY A 254 -20.81 30.07 6.45
CA GLY A 254 -22.20 30.38 6.12
C GLY A 254 -22.90 31.13 7.26
N ARG A 255 -22.77 30.63 8.51
CA ARG A 255 -23.31 31.29 9.70
C ARG A 255 -22.70 32.67 9.95
N LEU A 256 -21.40 32.82 9.71
CA LEU A 256 -20.71 34.09 9.84
C LEU A 256 -21.22 35.11 8.81
N ASN A 257 -21.44 34.68 7.56
CA ASN A 257 -22.00 35.52 6.51
C ASN A 257 -23.45 35.98 6.82
N GLU A 258 -24.29 35.09 7.35
CA GLU A 258 -25.64 35.46 7.81
C GLU A 258 -25.58 36.52 8.92
N ARG A 259 -24.67 36.36 9.90
CA ARG A 259 -24.47 37.34 10.97
C ARG A 259 -23.98 38.69 10.43
N ALA A 260 -23.00 38.67 9.52
CA ALA A 260 -22.49 39.88 8.87
C ALA A 260 -23.60 40.61 8.09
N THR A 261 -24.46 39.85 7.39
CA THR A 261 -25.62 40.40 6.67
C THR A 261 -26.59 41.08 7.63
N LYS A 262 -26.91 40.46 8.77
CA LYS A 262 -27.76 41.07 9.81
C LYS A 262 -27.14 42.35 10.38
N VAL A 263 -25.83 42.36 10.63
CA VAL A 263 -25.11 43.56 11.09
C VAL A 263 -25.23 44.69 10.07
N ASN A 264 -25.00 44.41 8.78
CA ASN A 264 -25.17 45.40 7.72
C ASN A 264 -26.60 45.95 7.65
N GLN A 265 -27.62 45.09 7.82
CA GLN A 265 -29.02 45.53 7.89
C GLN A 265 -29.27 46.48 9.07
N HIS A 266 -28.74 46.17 10.26
CA HIS A 266 -28.86 47.05 11.42
C HIS A 266 -28.16 48.39 11.23
N PHE A 267 -26.99 48.43 10.58
CA PHE A 267 -26.32 49.69 10.24
C PHE A 267 -27.13 50.54 9.27
N ALA A 268 -27.74 49.94 8.24
CA ALA A 268 -28.61 50.66 7.32
C ALA A 268 -29.85 51.24 8.02
N MET A 269 -30.44 50.50 8.96
CA MET A 269 -31.54 51.00 9.80
C MET A 269 -31.06 52.17 10.67
N ALA A 270 -29.94 52.03 11.37
CA ALA A 270 -29.38 53.10 12.21
C ALA A 270 -29.06 54.37 11.40
N GLN A 271 -28.56 54.22 10.17
CA GLN A 271 -28.33 55.34 9.26
C GLN A 271 -29.64 56.05 8.90
N THR A 272 -30.70 55.29 8.60
CA THR A 272 -32.03 55.82 8.33
C THR A 272 -32.59 56.59 9.54
N ASP A 273 -32.40 56.06 10.75
CA ASP A 273 -32.84 56.70 12.00
C ASP A 273 -32.11 58.04 12.23
N ILE A 274 -30.80 58.09 11.93
CA ILE A 274 -30.00 59.32 12.01
C ILE A 274 -30.53 60.38 11.01
N GLU A 275 -30.85 60.00 9.78
CA GLU A 275 -31.42 60.91 8.78
C GLU A 275 -32.78 61.49 9.22
N GLN A 276 -33.63 60.66 9.84
CA GLN A 276 -34.91 61.11 10.40
C GLN A 276 -34.74 62.06 11.58
N LEU A 277 -33.76 61.80 12.46
CA LEU A 277 -33.41 62.70 13.56
C LEU A 277 -32.93 64.06 13.04
N GLN A 278 -32.02 64.06 12.05
CA GLN A 278 -31.53 65.30 11.43
C GLN A 278 -32.68 66.09 10.79
N THR A 279 -33.59 65.42 10.09
CA THR A 279 -34.78 66.07 9.52
C THR A 279 -35.67 66.68 10.59
N SER A 280 -35.87 65.99 11.71
CA SER A 280 -36.68 66.47 12.83
C SER A 280 -36.04 67.67 13.52
N ILE A 281 -34.73 67.61 13.78
CA ILE A 281 -33.94 68.74 14.29
C ILE A 281 -34.07 69.93 13.34
N GLY A 282 -33.90 69.73 12.03
CA GLY A 282 -34.05 70.77 11.01
C GLY A 282 -35.44 71.41 10.94
N LYS A 283 -36.50 70.72 11.38
CA LYS A 283 -37.86 71.28 11.52
C LYS A 283 -38.08 72.01 12.84
N ILE A 284 -37.45 71.54 13.92
CA ILE A 284 -37.59 72.10 15.27
C ILE A 284 -36.82 73.42 15.37
N THR A 285 -35.59 73.49 14.87
CA THR A 285 -34.73 74.68 14.93
C THR A 285 -35.43 75.95 14.41
N PRO A 286 -35.98 76.00 13.18
CA PRO A 286 -36.65 77.20 12.68
C PRO A 286 -37.95 77.52 13.44
N ARG A 287 -38.66 76.51 13.98
CA ARG A 287 -39.82 76.74 14.86
C ARG A 287 -39.41 77.38 16.19
N ALA A 288 -38.32 76.90 16.79
CA ALA A 288 -37.76 77.45 18.01
C ALA A 288 -37.26 78.89 17.80
N GLU A 289 -36.56 79.17 16.69
CA GLU A 289 -36.16 80.52 16.31
C GLU A 289 -37.35 81.45 16.10
N LYS A 290 -38.42 80.96 15.45
CA LYS A 290 -39.65 81.74 15.24
C LYS A 290 -40.40 82.03 16.55
N LEU A 291 -40.39 81.10 17.50
CA LEU A 291 -40.90 81.31 18.86
C LEU A 291 -40.06 82.32 19.64
N ARG A 292 -38.73 82.29 19.46
CA ARG A 292 -37.81 83.24 20.10
C ARG A 292 -37.91 84.66 19.53
N ALA A 293 -38.29 84.78 18.26
CA ALA A 293 -38.57 86.05 17.59
C ALA A 293 -39.99 86.58 17.87
N MET A 294 -40.89 85.74 18.37
CA MET A 294 -42.15 86.18 18.98
C MET A 294 -41.84 86.60 20.41
N ASP A 295 -41.54 87.88 20.58
CA ASP A 295 -41.50 88.52 21.89
C ASP A 295 -42.90 88.36 22.52
N PHE A 296 -43.03 87.53 23.54
CA PHE A 296 -44.23 87.50 24.37
C PHE A 296 -44.18 88.78 25.20
N GLY A 297 -44.79 89.84 24.68
CA GLY A 297 -45.03 91.04 25.46
C GLY A 297 -45.73 90.67 26.76
N GLU A 298 -45.07 90.98 27.88
CA GLU A 298 -45.67 90.92 29.21
C GLU A 298 -46.87 91.87 29.22
N GLU A 299 -48.07 91.34 29.53
CA GLU A 299 -49.25 92.13 29.90
C GLU A 299 -49.04 92.84 31.24
#